data_AF-A0A661MKU9-F1
#
_entry.id   AF-A0A661MKU9-F1
#
_cell.length_a   1.000
_cell.length_b   1.000
_cell.length_c   1.000
_cell.angle_alpha   90.00
_cell.angle_beta   90.00
_cell.angle_gamma   90.00
#
_symmetry.space_group_name_H-M   'P 1'
#
loop_
_entity.id
_entity.type
_entity.pdbx_description
1 polymer ?
#
loop_
_entity_poly.entity_id
_entity_poly.type
_entity_poly.pdbx_seq_one_letter_code
_entity_poly.pdbx_strand_id
1 'polypeptide(L)'
;MTPTLIAAVLVGLGAPVIRGWLWGVPFSLLSIATVLRSFAGSALTVLVVGVVSFFALRATSMPRAEVGQLAGVIGGGLGLLLLLSSARRFRHVRGLSILCQRMQEEDARPTATVALDRLLQRVRRNDEQRHIALVLMA
;
A
#
# COMPACT_ATOMS: atom_id res chain seq x y z
N MET A 1 7.43 10.06 -20.97
CA MET A 1 6.21 10.37 -20.19
C MET A 1 5.19 9.24 -20.23
N THR A 2 4.94 8.59 -21.36
CA THR A 2 4.10 7.37 -21.42
C THR A 2 4.53 6.26 -20.44
N PRO A 3 5.81 5.87 -20.34
CA PRO A 3 6.23 4.82 -19.40
C PRO A 3 6.05 5.19 -17.92
N THR A 4 6.24 6.46 -17.55
CA THR A 4 5.99 6.95 -16.17
C THR A 4 4.50 6.91 -15.84
N LEU A 5 3.61 7.25 -16.79
CA LEU A 5 2.16 7.13 -16.62
C LEU A 5 1.73 5.67 -16.44
N ILE A 6 2.24 4.77 -17.29
CA ILE A 6 1.97 3.33 -17.18
C ILE A 6 2.40 2.81 -15.81
N ALA A 7 3.62 3.14 -15.37
CA ALA A 7 4.12 2.75 -14.06
C ALA A 7 3.24 3.29 -12.92
N ALA A 8 2.79 4.55 -13.00
CA ALA A 8 1.94 5.16 -11.98
C ALA A 8 0.58 4.45 -11.86
N VAL A 9 -0.04 4.10 -13.00
CA VAL A 9 -1.30 3.37 -13.01
C VAL A 9 -1.14 1.96 -12.45
N LEU A 10 -0.10 1.23 -12.87
CA LEU A 10 0.15 -0.14 -12.39
C LEU A 10 0.41 -0.17 -10.87
N VAL A 11 1.28 0.72 -10.38
CA VAL A 11 1.58 0.81 -8.93
C VAL A 11 0.35 1.29 -8.17
N GLY A 12 -0.40 2.26 -8.71
CA GLY A 12 -1.63 2.77 -8.12
C GLY A 12 -2.70 1.69 -7.95
N LEU A 13 -2.95 0.90 -8.99
CA LEU A 13 -3.93 -0.20 -8.96
C LEU A 13 -3.50 -1.34 -8.03
N GLY A 14 -2.20 -1.65 -7.97
CA GLY A 14 -1.66 -2.65 -7.06
C GLY A 14 -1.65 -2.20 -5.59
N ALA A 15 -1.56 -0.89 -5.32
CA ALA A 15 -1.42 -0.34 -3.98
C ALA A 15 -2.49 -0.79 -2.97
N PRO A 16 -3.81 -0.71 -3.25
CA PRO A 16 -4.81 -1.10 -2.27
C PRO A 16 -4.78 -2.61 -1.99
N VAL A 17 -4.47 -3.44 -2.99
CA VAL A 17 -4.36 -4.91 -2.82
C VAL A 17 -3.14 -5.25 -1.96
N ILE A 18 -1.98 -4.67 -2.27
CA ILE A 18 -0.74 -4.86 -1.50
C ILE A 18 -0.94 -4.41 -0.04
N ARG A 19 -1.60 -3.27 0.18
CA ARG A 19 -1.88 -2.77 1.53
C ARG A 19 -2.84 -3.67 2.29
N GLY A 20 -3.97 -4.06 1.69
CA GLY A 20 -4.92 -4.98 2.32
C GLY A 20 -4.24 -6.28 2.75
N TRP A 21 -3.46 -6.87 1.85
CA TRP A 21 -2.70 -8.09 2.12
C TRP A 21 -1.68 -7.92 3.26
N LEU A 22 -0.90 -6.83 3.25
CA LEU A 22 0.09 -6.55 4.30
C LEU A 22 -0.55 -6.26 5.67
N TRP A 23 -1.74 -5.66 5.68
CA TRP A 23 -2.50 -5.38 6.89
C TRP A 23 -3.29 -6.60 7.40
N GLY A 24 -3.38 -7.67 6.60
CA GLY A 24 -4.18 -8.86 6.93
C GLY A 24 -5.68 -8.64 6.79
N VAL A 25 -6.09 -7.60 6.07
CA VAL A 25 -7.50 -7.25 5.85
C VAL A 25 -7.90 -7.67 4.45
N PRO A 26 -8.97 -8.47 4.27
CA PRO A 26 -9.45 -8.83 2.95
C PRO A 26 -9.93 -7.58 2.19
N PHE A 27 -9.67 -7.53 0.89
CA PHE A 27 -9.97 -6.36 0.05
C PHE A 27 -11.45 -5.96 0.10
N SER A 28 -12.36 -6.92 0.25
CA SER A 28 -13.80 -6.68 0.40
C SER A 28 -14.18 -5.84 1.63
N LEU A 29 -13.33 -5.81 2.66
CA LEU A 29 -13.57 -5.04 3.88
C LEU A 29 -12.97 -3.63 3.82
N LEU A 30 -12.14 -3.33 2.82
CA LEU A 30 -11.56 -2.00 2.64
C LEU A 30 -12.64 -1.02 2.19
N SER A 31 -12.75 0.11 2.89
CA SER A 31 -13.58 1.22 2.44
C SER A 31 -13.07 1.81 1.13
N ILE A 32 -13.99 2.28 0.28
CA ILE A 32 -13.70 3.01 -0.96
C ILE A 32 -12.74 4.17 -0.69
N ALA A 33 -12.90 4.88 0.43
CA ALA A 33 -12.00 5.97 0.81
C ALA A 33 -10.55 5.51 1.03
N THR A 34 -10.37 4.31 1.59
CA THR A 34 -9.05 3.70 1.81
C THR A 34 -8.42 3.24 0.51
N VAL A 35 -9.22 2.67 -0.39
CA VAL A 35 -8.79 2.28 -1.75
C VAL A 35 -8.36 3.52 -2.53
N LEU A 36 -9.20 4.54 -2.59
CA LEU A 36 -8.93 5.78 -3.32
C LEU A 36 -7.70 6.50 -2.78
N ARG A 37 -7.57 6.63 -1.45
CA ARG A 37 -6.38 7.24 -0.83
C ARG A 37 -5.11 6.45 -1.12
N SER A 38 -5.19 5.12 -1.19
CA SER A 38 -4.05 4.26 -1.50
C SER A 38 -3.65 4.34 -2.98
N PHE A 39 -4.63 4.35 -3.88
CA PHE A 39 -4.42 4.57 -5.31
C PHE A 39 -3.79 5.94 -5.57
N ALA A 40 -4.46 7.02 -5.12
CA ALA A 40 -4.03 8.38 -5.38
C ALA A 40 -2.65 8.68 -4.79
N GLY A 41 -2.40 8.28 -3.53
CA GLY A 41 -1.10 8.48 -2.89
C GLY A 41 0.05 7.79 -3.63
N SER A 42 -0.16 6.56 -4.08
CA SER A 42 0.89 5.77 -4.75
C SER A 42 1.12 6.23 -6.19
N ALA A 43 0.05 6.47 -6.95
CA ALA A 43 0.13 6.99 -8.31
C ALA A 43 0.79 8.36 -8.34
N LEU A 44 0.39 9.28 -7.45
CA LEU A 44 0.98 10.62 -7.36
C LEU A 44 2.48 10.55 -7.02
N THR A 45 2.86 9.67 -6.09
CA THR A 45 4.28 9.49 -5.72
C THR A 45 5.11 9.02 -6.92
N VAL A 46 4.62 8.02 -7.68
CA VAL A 46 5.30 7.55 -8.89
C VAL A 46 5.40 8.64 -9.95
N LEU A 47 4.34 9.45 -10.13
CA LEU A 47 4.35 10.57 -11.07
C LEU A 47 5.36 11.64 -10.68
N VAL A 48 5.36 12.09 -9.42
CA VAL A 48 6.29 13.12 -8.94
C VAL A 48 7.73 12.65 -9.10
N VAL A 49 8.04 11.45 -8.63
CA VAL A 49 9.40 10.89 -8.76
C VAL A 49 9.76 10.71 -10.24
N GLY A 50 8.88 10.14 -11.06
CA GLY A 50 9.11 9.93 -12.48
C GLY A 50 9.33 11.24 -13.26
N VAL A 51 8.60 12.31 -12.92
CA VAL A 51 8.79 13.64 -13.53
C VAL A 51 10.13 14.24 -13.12
N VAL A 52 10.46 14.22 -11.82
CA VAL A 52 11.76 14.71 -11.33
C VAL A 52 12.91 13.94 -11.98
N SER A 53 12.83 12.61 -12.03
CA SER A 53 13.83 11.75 -12.70
C SER A 53 13.92 12.05 -14.20
N PHE A 54 12.80 12.29 -14.87
CA PHE A 54 12.82 12.64 -16.29
C PHE A 54 13.56 13.95 -16.55
N PHE A 55 13.30 15.00 -15.77
CA PHE A 55 14.00 16.28 -15.91
C PHE A 55 15.49 16.16 -15.58
N ALA A 56 15.84 15.42 -14.52
CA ALA A 56 17.24 15.16 -14.17
C ALA A 56 17.99 14.40 -15.27
N LEU A 57 17.37 13.35 -15.84
CA LEU A 57 17.96 12.57 -16.93
C LEU A 57 18.00 13.33 -18.26
N ARG A 58 17.09 14.28 -18.48
CA ARG A 58 17.13 15.13 -19.68
C ARG A 58 18.32 16.11 -19.69
N ALA A 59 18.90 16.39 -18.52
CA ALA A 59 20.10 17.21 -18.41
C ALA A 59 21.39 16.46 -18.81
N THR A 60 21.31 15.16 -19.12
CA THR A 60 22.45 14.36 -19.55
C THR A 60 22.46 14.17 -21.08
N SER A 61 23.54 13.60 -21.62
CA SER A 61 23.72 13.33 -23.05
C SER A 61 22.95 12.10 -23.57
N MET A 62 21.98 11.56 -22.81
CA MET A 62 21.27 10.35 -23.17
C MET A 62 20.23 10.54 -24.30
N PRO A 63 19.95 9.48 -25.09
CA PRO A 63 18.86 9.48 -26.07
C PRO A 63 17.49 9.68 -25.40
N ARG A 64 16.63 10.50 -26.01
CA ARG A 64 15.30 10.85 -25.45
C ARG A 64 14.40 9.63 -25.18
N ALA A 65 14.54 8.56 -25.97
CA ALA A 65 13.76 7.32 -25.81
C ALA A 65 14.13 6.59 -24.50
N GLU A 66 15.43 6.51 -24.20
CA GLU A 66 15.96 5.86 -23.00
C GLU A 66 15.65 6.66 -21.74
N VAL A 67 15.74 7.99 -21.82
CA VAL A 67 15.37 8.90 -20.71
C VAL A 67 13.94 8.63 -20.24
N GLY A 68 13.00 8.44 -21.18
CA GLY A 68 11.62 8.13 -20.86
C GLY A 68 11.46 6.80 -20.10
N GLN A 69 12.12 5.75 -20.59
CA GLN A 69 12.04 4.42 -19.98
C GLN A 69 12.69 4.40 -18.59
N LEU A 70 13.90 4.95 -18.45
CA LEU A 70 14.62 5.01 -17.18
C LEU A 70 13.85 5.82 -16.14
N ALA A 71 13.28 6.97 -16.50
CA ALA A 71 12.43 7.74 -15.60
C ALA A 71 11.21 6.93 -15.13
N GLY A 72 10.62 6.12 -16.02
CA GLY A 72 9.52 5.20 -15.69
C GLY A 72 9.94 4.12 -14.70
N VAL A 73 11.09 3.48 -14.94
CA VAL A 73 11.64 2.44 -14.06
C VAL A 73 12.00 3.01 -12.69
N ILE A 74 12.66 4.16 -12.63
CA ILE A 74 13.03 4.82 -11.37
C ILE A 74 11.78 5.25 -10.60
N GLY A 75 10.83 5.91 -11.27
CA GLY A 75 9.59 6.34 -10.66
C GLY A 75 8.76 5.17 -10.12
N GLY A 76 8.60 4.12 -10.93
CA GLY A 76 7.88 2.91 -10.55
C GLY A 76 8.55 2.15 -9.40
N GLY A 77 9.87 1.95 -9.50
CA GLY A 77 10.66 1.25 -8.48
C GLY A 77 10.66 1.97 -7.13
N LEU A 78 10.96 3.28 -7.12
CA LEU A 78 10.92 4.07 -5.89
C LEU A 78 9.50 4.18 -5.33
N GLY A 79 8.49 4.41 -6.17
CA GLY A 79 7.11 4.46 -5.73
C GLY A 79 6.64 3.14 -5.11
N LEU A 80 7.02 1.99 -5.67
CA LEU A 80 6.73 0.68 -5.11
C LEU A 80 7.46 0.46 -3.76
N LEU A 81 8.73 0.84 -3.66
CA LEU A 81 9.49 0.75 -2.40
C LEU A 81 8.86 1.60 -1.28
N LEU A 82 8.47 2.84 -1.61
CA LEU A 82 7.79 3.73 -0.67
C LEU A 82 6.41 3.20 -0.27
N LEU A 83 5.66 2.65 -1.23
CA LEU A 83 4.40 1.95 -0.95
C LEU A 83 4.62 0.81 0.05
N LEU A 84 5.59 -0.08 -0.20
CA LEU A 84 5.88 -1.20 0.69
C LEU A 84 6.34 -0.74 2.08
N SER A 85 7.23 0.24 2.14
CA SER A 85 7.70 0.82 3.40
C SER A 85 6.55 1.43 4.21
N SER A 86 5.72 2.26 3.58
CA SER A 86 4.57 2.89 4.22
C SER A 86 3.50 1.88 4.64
N ALA A 87 3.27 0.82 3.85
CA ALA A 87 2.29 -0.20 4.15
C ALA A 87 2.73 -1.11 5.31
N ARG A 88 4.04 -1.36 5.45
CA ARG A 88 4.60 -2.12 6.58
C ARG A 88 4.51 -1.35 7.90
N ARG A 89 4.70 -0.03 7.85
CA ARG A 89 4.65 0.82 9.05
C ARG A 89 3.24 0.80 9.66
N PHE A 90 3.13 0.44 10.93
CA PHE A 90 1.87 0.33 11.67
C PHE A 90 0.82 -0.61 11.05
N ARG A 91 1.25 -1.62 10.26
CA ARG A 91 0.35 -2.56 9.57
C ARG A 91 -0.67 -3.22 10.49
N HIS A 92 -0.25 -3.58 11.71
CA HIS A 92 -1.08 -4.30 12.67
C HIS A 92 -2.15 -3.40 13.28
N VAL A 93 -1.79 -2.16 13.65
CA VAL A 93 -2.72 -1.17 14.20
C VAL A 93 -3.77 -0.77 13.16
N ARG A 94 -3.35 -0.51 11.91
CA ARG A 94 -4.29 -0.17 10.82
C ARG A 94 -5.19 -1.33 10.44
N GLY A 95 -4.65 -2.55 10.40
CA GLY A 95 -5.45 -3.75 10.15
C GLY A 95 -6.51 -3.94 11.24
N LEU A 96 -6.11 -3.84 12.50
CA LEU A 96 -6.98 -3.97 13.66
C LEU A 96 -8.08 -2.90 13.67
N SER A 97 -7.75 -1.62 13.45
CA SER A 97 -8.75 -0.56 13.42
C SER A 97 -9.83 -0.76 12.35
N ILE A 98 -9.44 -1.25 11.16
CA ILE A 98 -10.40 -1.52 10.08
C ILE A 98 -11.26 -2.73 10.43
N LEU A 99 -10.66 -3.79 10.99
CA LEU A 99 -11.40 -4.99 11.36
C LEU A 99 -12.38 -4.72 12.50
N CYS A 100 -11.99 -3.99 13.55
CA CYS A 100 -12.88 -3.60 14.64
C CYS A 100 -14.04 -2.73 14.14
N GLN A 101 -13.79 -1.78 13.24
CA GLN A 101 -14.86 -0.99 12.62
C GLN A 101 -15.83 -1.88 11.84
N ARG A 102 -15.34 -2.87 11.09
CA ARG A 102 -16.19 -3.79 10.30
C ARG A 102 -16.90 -4.85 11.14
N MET A 103 -16.43 -5.17 12.34
CA MET A 103 -17.16 -6.06 13.25
C MET A 103 -18.48 -5.45 13.74
N GLN A 104 -18.64 -4.12 13.68
CA GLN A 104 -19.89 -3.45 14.01
C GLN A 104 -20.96 -3.57 12.91
N GLU A 105 -20.58 -4.01 11.71
CA GLU A 105 -21.49 -4.23 10.59
C GLU A 105 -21.93 -5.70 10.57
N GLU A 106 -23.23 -5.99 10.68
CA GLU A 106 -23.76 -7.36 10.81
C GLU A 106 -23.34 -8.26 9.64
N ASP A 107 -23.37 -7.75 8.41
CA ASP A 107 -23.01 -8.50 7.19
C ASP A 107 -21.50 -8.80 7.10
N ALA A 108 -20.66 -7.90 7.61
CA ALA A 108 -19.21 -8.01 7.50
C ALA A 108 -18.57 -8.72 8.70
N ARG A 109 -19.29 -8.79 9.83
CA ARG A 109 -18.85 -9.38 11.10
C ARG A 109 -18.21 -10.76 10.97
N PRO A 110 -18.80 -11.78 10.29
CA PRO A 110 -18.19 -13.12 10.22
C PRO A 110 -16.86 -13.12 9.46
N THR A 111 -16.71 -12.26 8.45
CA THR A 111 -15.46 -12.13 7.69
C THR A 111 -14.41 -11.37 8.50
N ALA A 112 -14.84 -10.33 9.23
CA ALA A 112 -13.98 -9.50 10.06
C ALA A 112 -13.41 -10.28 11.26
N THR A 113 -14.22 -11.11 11.93
CA THR A 113 -13.77 -11.93 13.08
C THR A 113 -12.71 -12.95 12.65
N VAL A 114 -12.93 -13.68 11.55
CA VAL A 114 -11.95 -14.65 11.02
C VAL A 114 -10.64 -13.95 10.62
N ALA A 115 -10.73 -12.77 10.01
CA ALA A 115 -9.56 -11.98 9.66
C ALA A 115 -8.81 -11.46 10.90
N LEU A 116 -9.54 -11.05 11.95
CA LEU A 116 -8.99 -10.59 13.22
C LEU A 116 -8.25 -11.71 13.94
N ASP A 117 -8.85 -12.91 14.03
CA ASP A 117 -8.21 -14.08 14.63
C ASP A 117 -6.91 -14.44 13.91
N ARG A 118 -6.90 -14.42 12.57
CA ARG A 118 -5.69 -14.65 11.78
C ARG A 118 -4.63 -13.59 12.05
N LEU A 119 -5.02 -12.33 12.21
CA LEU A 119 -4.11 -11.23 12.52
C LEU A 119 -3.51 -11.42 13.91
N LEU A 120 -4.32 -11.70 14.92
CA LEU A 120 -3.88 -11.92 16.30
C LEU A 120 -2.99 -13.15 16.44
N GLN A 121 -3.34 -14.28 15.80
CA GLN A 121 -2.49 -15.47 15.76
C GLN A 121 -1.13 -15.19 15.11
N ARG A 122 -1.12 -14.42 14.01
CA ARG A 122 0.12 -14.04 13.33
C ARG A 122 0.99 -13.13 14.19
N VAL A 123 0.40 -12.23 14.97
CA VAL A 123 1.17 -11.39 15.90
C VAL A 123 1.67 -12.21 17.08
N ARG A 124 0.81 -13.05 17.70
CA ARG A 124 1.18 -13.93 18.82
C ARG A 124 2.41 -14.79 18.50
N ARG A 125 2.50 -15.31 17.28
CA ARG A 125 3.66 -16.11 16.83
C ARG A 125 4.96 -15.32 16.66
N ASN A 126 4.87 -14.02 16.38
CA ASN A 126 6.06 -13.19 16.11
C ASN A 126 6.51 -12.40 17.33
N ASP A 127 5.58 -11.97 18.18
CA ASP A 127 5.86 -11.05 19.28
C ASP A 127 4.69 -11.06 20.29
N GLU A 128 4.91 -11.72 21.43
CA GLU A 128 3.90 -11.92 22.48
C GLU A 128 3.53 -10.61 23.18
N GLN A 129 4.49 -9.69 23.35
CA GLN A 129 4.23 -8.36 23.94
C GLN A 129 3.35 -7.52 23.03
N ARG A 130 3.57 -7.55 21.72
CA ARG A 130 2.69 -6.87 20.75
C ARG A 130 1.30 -7.50 20.67
N HIS A 131 1.18 -8.80 20.89
CA HIS A 131 -0.11 -9.46 20.94
C HIS A 131 -0.95 -8.93 22.12
N ILE A 132 -0.37 -8.86 23.32
CA ILE A 132 -1.05 -8.33 24.50
C ILE A 132 -1.49 -6.87 24.27
N ALA A 133 -0.61 -6.03 23.71
CA ALA A 133 -0.94 -4.64 23.40
C ALA A 133 -2.10 -4.49 22.40
N LEU A 134 -2.17 -5.35 21.38
CA LEU A 134 -3.26 -5.32 20.40
C LEU A 134 -4.57 -5.85 20.98
N VAL A 135 -4.54 -6.86 21.83
CA VAL A 135 -5.75 -7.38 22.51
C VAL A 135 -6.34 -6.34 23.46
N LEU A 136 -5.51 -5.56 24.16
CA LEU A 136 -5.97 -4.48 25.03
C LEU A 136 -6.56 -3.28 24.27
N MET A 137 -6.29 -3.14 22.97
CA MET A 137 -6.79 -2.06 22.11
C MET A 137 -8.02 -2.45 21.26
N ALA A 138 -8.32 -3.75 21.15
CA ALA A 138 -9.41 -4.29 20.33
C ALA A 138 -10.75 -4.21 21.07
#